data_AF-A0A925I9Y7-F1
#
_entry.id   AF-A0A925I9Y7-F1
#
_cell.length_a   1.000
_cell.length_b   1.000
_cell.length_c   1.000
_cell.angle_alpha   90.00
_cell.angle_beta   90.00
_cell.angle_gamma   90.00
#
_symmetry.space_group_name_H-M   'P 1'
#
loop_
_entity.id
_entity.type
_entity.pdbx_description
1 polymer ?
#
loop_
_entity_poly.entity_id
_entity_poly.type
_entity_poly.pdbx_seq_one_letter_code
_entity_poly.pdbx_strand_id
1 'polypeptide(L)'
;AHYDHLGYGEDKNSLYTDSIPMVHNGADDNASGTASLIELGKWLKKSKLKKYNYLLVAFSGEELGLFGSKYFAGHLPVAAGSINYMINMDMVGRLNDSTRSITIGGYGTSPTWGKIINIDKSYFNIKTDSSGSGPSDHTSFYRKDVPVLFFFTGTHSDYHKPGDDKEKINYKGMMQIISYIKNILTLTNEMDKLAFTKTREVSMTRTSFKVTMGLMLDYTFTGPGIYVEGVSSGRPAEKAGVLKGDIITQLGEYKITDVEAYMQALNKFEKGQPAKITLKRGDKELILPVVF
;
A
#
# COMPACT_ATOMS: atom_id res chain seq x y z
N ALA A 1 -2.39 9.79 -5.85
CA ALA A 1 -3.05 8.75 -6.64
C ALA A 1 -2.36 8.73 -7.98
N HIS A 2 -2.20 7.56 -8.55
CA HIS A 2 -1.73 7.40 -9.91
C HIS A 2 -2.88 6.92 -10.81
N TYR A 3 -2.75 7.18 -12.11
CA TYR A 3 -3.75 6.80 -13.11
C TYR A 3 -3.20 5.79 -14.13
N ASP A 4 -1.89 5.51 -14.11
CA ASP A 4 -1.33 4.41 -14.87
C ASP A 4 -1.75 3.06 -14.28
N HIS A 5 -1.61 2.02 -15.11
CA HIS A 5 -1.90 0.63 -14.80
C HIS A 5 -0.88 -0.25 -15.53
N LEU A 6 -0.81 -1.53 -15.19
CA LEU A 6 0.18 -2.49 -15.69
C LEU A 6 0.05 -2.86 -17.18
N GLY A 7 -0.94 -2.34 -17.90
CA GLY A 7 -1.19 -2.71 -19.30
C GLY A 7 -1.42 -4.21 -19.47
N TYR A 8 -0.63 -4.86 -20.33
CA TYR A 8 -0.64 -6.33 -20.51
C TYR A 8 0.32 -7.07 -19.56
N GLY A 9 0.91 -6.40 -18.57
CA GLY A 9 1.89 -6.97 -17.65
C GLY A 9 3.31 -7.04 -18.21
N GLU A 10 3.64 -6.18 -19.17
CA GLU A 10 4.89 -6.20 -19.94
C GLU A 10 6.14 -5.79 -19.12
N ASP A 11 5.91 -5.11 -18.00
CA ASP A 11 6.93 -4.56 -17.10
C ASP A 11 7.41 -5.54 -16.01
N LYS A 12 6.92 -6.80 -16.05
CA LYS A 12 7.23 -7.88 -15.10
C LYS A 12 6.70 -7.66 -13.68
N ASN A 13 5.78 -6.72 -13.50
CA ASN A 13 5.10 -6.51 -12.22
C ASN A 13 3.77 -7.29 -12.12
N SER A 14 3.29 -7.89 -13.22
CA SER A 14 2.08 -8.71 -13.21
C SER A 14 2.19 -9.97 -12.33
N LEU A 15 1.14 -10.24 -11.56
CA LEU A 15 0.95 -11.47 -10.79
C LEU A 15 0.08 -12.51 -11.52
N TYR A 16 -0.33 -12.21 -12.76
CA TYR A 16 -1.04 -13.15 -13.63
C TYR A 16 -0.05 -14.07 -14.33
N THR A 17 -0.29 -15.38 -14.25
CA THR A 17 0.68 -16.41 -14.68
C THR A 17 0.19 -17.27 -15.84
N ASP A 18 -0.94 -16.91 -16.46
CA ASP A 18 -1.43 -17.64 -17.62
C ASP A 18 -0.62 -17.32 -18.87
N SER A 19 -0.75 -18.18 -19.87
CA SER A 19 -0.03 -18.14 -21.14
C SER A 19 -0.45 -17.02 -22.09
N ILE A 20 -1.67 -16.51 -21.95
CA ILE A 20 -2.24 -15.48 -22.82
C ILE A 20 -2.24 -14.14 -22.06
N PRO A 21 -1.44 -13.14 -22.46
CA PRO A 21 -1.47 -11.82 -21.82
C PRO A 21 -2.87 -11.21 -21.85
N MET A 22 -3.27 -10.63 -20.74
CA MET A 22 -4.57 -9.97 -20.57
C MET A 22 -4.36 -8.57 -19.99
N VAL A 23 -5.27 -7.66 -20.34
CA VAL A 23 -5.23 -6.29 -19.84
C VAL A 23 -5.50 -6.26 -18.34
N HIS A 24 -4.68 -5.49 -17.61
CA HIS A 24 -4.85 -5.17 -16.21
C HIS A 24 -5.58 -3.84 -16.12
N ASN A 25 -6.89 -3.87 -15.95
CA ASN A 25 -7.71 -2.65 -15.95
C ASN A 25 -7.45 -1.76 -14.73
N GLY A 26 -6.97 -2.33 -13.62
CA GLY A 26 -6.54 -1.55 -12.46
C GLY A 26 -7.70 -0.82 -11.78
N ALA A 27 -8.86 -1.48 -11.63
CA ALA A 27 -10.03 -0.85 -11.07
C ALA A 27 -9.82 -0.39 -9.62
N ASP A 28 -9.17 -1.22 -8.80
CA ASP A 28 -8.71 -0.80 -7.48
C ASP A 28 -7.34 -0.13 -7.56
N ASP A 29 -6.45 -0.65 -8.42
CA ASP A 29 -5.05 -0.25 -8.57
C ASP A 29 -4.76 0.43 -9.94
N ASN A 30 -4.96 1.75 -10.10
CA ASN A 30 -5.44 2.69 -9.08
C ASN A 30 -6.53 3.64 -9.60
N ALA A 31 -7.45 3.11 -10.42
CA ALA A 31 -8.63 3.85 -10.83
C ALA A 31 -9.48 4.28 -9.61
N SER A 32 -9.48 3.50 -8.53
CA SER A 32 -10.17 3.85 -7.27
C SER A 32 -9.65 5.15 -6.64
N GLY A 33 -8.33 5.33 -6.57
CA GLY A 33 -7.69 6.54 -6.06
C GLY A 33 -7.90 7.73 -6.98
N THR A 34 -7.82 7.53 -8.30
CA THR A 34 -8.08 8.58 -9.29
C THR A 34 -9.54 9.03 -9.29
N ALA A 35 -10.49 8.10 -9.18
CA ALA A 35 -11.91 8.43 -9.02
C ALA A 35 -12.18 9.22 -7.72
N SER A 36 -11.52 8.82 -6.63
CA SER A 36 -11.60 9.52 -5.34
C SER A 36 -11.03 10.94 -5.41
N LEU A 37 -9.94 11.15 -6.16
CA LEU A 37 -9.35 12.46 -6.43
C LEU A 37 -10.35 13.39 -7.13
N ILE A 38 -11.04 12.89 -8.16
CA ILE A 38 -12.05 13.65 -8.92
C ILE A 38 -13.22 14.04 -7.99
N GLU A 39 -13.72 13.11 -7.18
CA GLU A 39 -14.83 13.37 -6.26
C GLU A 39 -14.44 14.38 -5.16
N LEU A 40 -13.25 14.27 -4.59
CA LEU A 40 -12.71 15.27 -3.66
C LEU A 40 -12.61 16.65 -4.32
N GLY A 41 -12.19 16.72 -5.59
CA GLY A 41 -12.16 17.98 -6.33
C GLY A 41 -13.53 18.61 -6.54
N LYS A 42 -14.55 17.81 -6.88
CA LYS A 42 -15.95 18.27 -6.97
C LYS A 42 -16.46 18.82 -5.63
N TRP A 43 -16.14 18.15 -4.53
CA TRP A 43 -16.51 18.59 -3.19
C TRP A 43 -15.76 19.86 -2.78
N LEU A 44 -14.44 19.92 -2.97
CA LEU A 44 -13.61 21.08 -2.63
C LEU A 44 -14.09 22.36 -3.32
N LYS A 45 -14.47 22.25 -4.61
CA LYS A 45 -15.06 23.38 -5.37
C LYS A 45 -16.31 23.97 -4.71
N LYS A 46 -17.12 23.14 -4.04
CA LYS A 46 -18.35 23.54 -3.34
C LYS A 46 -18.12 23.87 -1.87
N SER A 47 -16.96 23.53 -1.32
CA SER A 47 -16.64 23.70 0.09
C SER A 47 -16.38 25.18 0.45
N LYS A 48 -16.47 25.49 1.75
CA LYS A 48 -16.08 26.78 2.32
C LYS A 48 -14.60 26.83 2.75
N LEU A 49 -13.82 25.79 2.44
CA LEU A 49 -12.41 25.73 2.83
C LEU A 49 -11.61 26.70 1.96
N LYS A 50 -11.11 27.78 2.57
CA LYS A 50 -10.42 28.89 1.89
C LYS A 50 -9.05 29.23 2.49
N LYS A 51 -8.64 28.60 3.60
CA LYS A 51 -7.35 28.91 4.25
C LYS A 51 -6.17 28.47 3.40
N TYR A 52 -6.31 27.36 2.66
CA TYR A 52 -5.26 26.77 1.84
C TYR A 52 -5.69 26.57 0.39
N ASN A 53 -4.70 26.54 -0.50
CA ASN A 53 -4.86 26.09 -1.87
C ASN A 53 -4.80 24.55 -1.92
N TYR A 54 -5.62 23.95 -2.78
CA TYR A 54 -5.64 22.51 -3.00
C TYR A 54 -5.12 22.20 -4.40
N LEU A 55 -4.12 21.34 -4.47
CA LEU A 55 -3.60 20.80 -5.72
C LEU A 55 -4.01 19.34 -5.84
N LEU A 56 -4.72 19.00 -6.92
CA LEU A 56 -5.10 17.63 -7.24
C LEU A 56 -4.14 17.12 -8.31
N VAL A 57 -3.47 16.00 -8.06
CA VAL A 57 -2.49 15.42 -8.97
C VAL A 57 -2.77 13.93 -9.15
N ALA A 58 -2.89 13.52 -10.41
CA ALA A 58 -2.90 12.11 -10.81
C ALA A 58 -1.55 11.81 -11.48
N PHE A 59 -0.74 10.97 -10.84
CA PHE A 59 0.59 10.62 -11.32
C PHE A 59 0.53 9.51 -12.38
N SER A 60 1.59 9.40 -13.19
CA SER A 60 1.82 8.30 -14.12
C SER A 60 3.17 7.66 -13.83
N GLY A 61 3.35 6.40 -14.21
CA GLY A 61 4.58 5.64 -13.99
C GLY A 61 4.82 5.33 -12.52
N GLU A 62 3.77 5.20 -11.71
CA GLU A 62 3.87 4.71 -10.33
C GLU A 62 4.36 3.26 -10.35
N GLU A 63 3.76 2.43 -11.19
CA GLU A 63 4.03 1.00 -11.34
C GLU A 63 5.46 0.72 -11.81
N LEU A 64 6.02 1.67 -12.57
CA LEU A 64 7.41 1.66 -13.04
C LEU A 64 8.41 2.12 -11.94
N GLY A 65 7.89 2.42 -10.75
CA GLY A 65 8.59 2.86 -9.56
C GLY A 65 8.60 4.37 -9.36
N LEU A 66 7.41 4.95 -9.26
CA LEU A 66 7.14 6.32 -8.83
C LEU A 66 7.70 7.40 -9.77
N PHE A 67 7.80 7.14 -11.07
CA PHE A 67 8.46 8.04 -12.02
C PHE A 67 7.80 9.42 -12.04
N GLY A 68 6.47 9.48 -12.15
CA GLY A 68 5.72 10.73 -12.18
C GLY A 68 5.85 11.52 -10.88
N SER A 69 5.63 10.88 -9.73
CA SER A 69 5.72 11.59 -8.43
C SER A 69 7.15 11.99 -8.08
N LYS A 70 8.17 11.19 -8.42
CA LYS A 70 9.58 11.58 -8.26
C LYS A 70 9.92 12.80 -9.09
N TYR A 71 9.51 12.80 -10.36
CA TYR A 71 9.73 13.94 -11.25
C TYR A 71 9.02 15.18 -10.69
N PHE A 72 7.74 15.07 -10.33
CA PHE A 72 6.95 16.19 -9.83
C PHE A 72 7.52 16.75 -8.51
N ALA A 73 7.86 15.90 -7.54
CA ALA A 73 8.47 16.33 -6.29
C ALA A 73 9.87 16.96 -6.48
N GLY A 74 10.59 16.56 -7.54
CA GLY A 74 11.85 17.19 -7.96
C GLY A 74 11.68 18.55 -8.64
N HIS A 75 10.50 18.84 -9.19
CA HIS A 75 10.18 20.03 -9.98
C HIS A 75 8.91 20.72 -9.49
N LEU A 76 8.78 20.86 -8.16
CA LEU A 76 7.59 21.46 -7.57
C LEU A 76 7.39 22.90 -8.08
N PRO A 77 6.16 23.29 -8.42
CA PRO A 77 5.85 24.65 -8.88
C PRO A 77 5.95 25.69 -7.75
N VAL A 78 6.15 25.24 -6.51
CA VAL A 78 6.28 26.04 -5.30
C VAL A 78 7.39 25.45 -4.44
N ALA A 79 7.94 26.24 -3.51
CA ALA A 79 8.92 25.73 -2.55
C ALA A 79 8.29 24.57 -1.74
N ALA A 80 9.02 23.46 -1.56
CA ALA A 80 8.54 22.30 -0.80
C ALA A 80 8.04 22.70 0.61
N GLY A 81 8.76 23.62 1.28
CA GLY A 81 8.38 24.18 2.57
C GLY A 81 7.09 25.02 2.57
N SER A 82 6.44 25.28 1.44
CA SER A 82 5.12 25.91 1.38
C SER A 82 3.97 24.88 1.35
N ILE A 83 4.27 23.62 1.07
CA ILE A 83 3.29 22.54 1.06
C ILE A 83 2.98 22.16 2.50
N ASN A 84 1.70 22.16 2.88
CA ASN A 84 1.27 21.82 4.24
C ASN A 84 1.40 20.32 4.49
N TYR A 85 0.84 19.51 3.60
CA TYR A 85 0.93 18.05 3.61
C TYR A 85 0.49 17.49 2.24
N MET A 86 0.71 16.21 2.02
CA MET A 86 0.22 15.47 0.85
C MET A 86 -0.60 14.25 1.31
N ILE A 87 -1.79 14.07 0.74
CA ILE A 87 -2.62 12.87 0.95
C ILE A 87 -2.56 12.04 -0.33
N ASN A 88 -2.11 10.80 -0.20
CA ASN A 88 -2.13 9.81 -1.26
C ASN A 88 -3.25 8.80 -1.02
N MET A 89 -3.91 8.41 -2.11
CA MET A 89 -4.95 7.37 -2.13
C MET A 89 -4.53 6.35 -3.16
N ASP A 90 -4.48 5.10 -2.73
CA ASP A 90 -4.06 3.97 -3.54
C ASP A 90 -4.83 2.74 -3.11
N MET A 91 -5.44 2.02 -4.05
CA MET A 91 -6.28 0.86 -3.75
C MET A 91 -7.26 1.13 -2.59
N VAL A 92 -8.15 2.11 -2.81
CA VAL A 92 -9.17 2.55 -1.83
C VAL A 92 -10.57 2.03 -2.15
N GLY A 93 -10.69 1.18 -3.16
CA GLY A 93 -11.91 0.59 -3.70
C GLY A 93 -12.30 -0.75 -3.09
N ARG A 94 -11.42 -1.42 -2.33
CA ARG A 94 -11.65 -2.78 -1.84
C ARG A 94 -11.83 -2.88 -0.33
N LEU A 95 -12.40 -1.84 0.28
CA LEU A 95 -12.80 -1.86 1.69
C LEU A 95 -13.67 -3.08 1.99
N ASN A 96 -13.18 -3.95 2.89
CA ASN A 96 -13.91 -5.13 3.32
C ASN A 96 -15.05 -4.74 4.28
N ASP A 97 -16.28 -5.15 3.98
CA ASP A 97 -17.47 -4.78 4.78
C ASP A 97 -17.44 -5.33 6.21
N SER A 98 -16.83 -6.50 6.40
CA SER A 98 -16.76 -7.16 7.71
C SER A 98 -15.66 -6.56 8.59
N THR A 99 -14.45 -6.42 8.07
CA THR A 99 -13.31 -5.93 8.87
C THR A 99 -13.23 -4.41 8.92
N ARG A 100 -13.78 -3.72 7.91
CA ARG A 100 -13.72 -2.26 7.69
C ARG A 100 -12.33 -1.69 7.93
N SER A 101 -11.32 -2.48 7.59
CA SER A 101 -9.93 -2.16 7.90
C SER A 101 -9.36 -1.25 6.83
N ILE A 102 -8.70 -0.18 7.28
CA ILE A 102 -7.94 0.72 6.42
C ILE A 102 -6.54 0.89 7.01
N THR A 103 -5.56 1.02 6.14
CA THR A 103 -4.21 1.41 6.51
C THR A 103 -4.02 2.89 6.22
N ILE A 104 -3.48 3.62 7.20
CA ILE A 104 -3.03 5.00 7.06
C ILE A 104 -1.53 5.06 7.32
N GLY A 105 -0.74 5.08 6.24
CA GLY A 105 0.70 5.31 6.30
C GLY A 105 1.05 6.79 6.48
N GLY A 106 2.30 7.08 6.84
CA GLY A 106 2.77 8.45 7.07
C GLY A 106 2.32 9.06 8.39
N TYR A 107 1.68 8.29 9.28
CA TYR A 107 1.15 8.78 10.56
C TYR A 107 2.24 9.45 11.43
N GLY A 108 3.47 8.98 11.37
CA GLY A 108 4.60 9.53 12.13
C GLY A 108 5.20 10.81 11.55
N THR A 109 4.74 11.25 10.38
CA THR A 109 5.35 12.39 9.66
C THR A 109 4.89 13.76 10.16
N SER A 110 3.94 13.79 11.09
CA SER A 110 3.55 14.98 11.83
C SER A 110 3.00 14.64 13.21
N PRO A 111 3.37 15.36 14.28
CA PRO A 111 2.76 15.16 15.60
C PRO A 111 1.27 15.52 15.61
N THR A 112 0.78 16.28 14.63
CA THR A 112 -0.63 16.68 14.51
C THR A 112 -1.52 15.51 14.08
N TRP A 113 -0.98 14.50 13.39
CA TRP A 113 -1.75 13.34 12.92
C TRP A 113 -2.42 12.56 14.03
N GLY A 114 -1.77 12.46 15.21
CA GLY A 114 -2.39 11.81 16.37
C GLY A 114 -3.62 12.51 16.93
N LYS A 115 -3.75 13.82 16.69
CA LYS A 115 -4.94 14.60 17.08
C LYS A 115 -6.07 14.48 16.07
N ILE A 116 -5.75 14.24 14.80
CA ILE A 116 -6.73 14.25 13.70
C ILE A 116 -7.28 12.84 13.45
N ILE A 117 -6.42 11.83 13.34
CA ILE A 117 -6.81 10.49 12.90
C ILE A 117 -7.57 9.72 14.00
N ASN A 118 -7.42 10.11 15.27
CA ASN A 118 -8.09 9.47 16.40
C ASN A 118 -9.55 9.90 16.62
N ILE A 119 -10.09 10.84 15.85
CA ILE A 119 -11.38 11.48 16.18
C ILE A 119 -12.60 10.63 15.80
N ASP A 120 -12.49 9.67 14.87
CA ASP A 120 -13.64 8.84 14.51
C ASP A 120 -13.26 7.40 14.12
N LYS A 121 -13.18 6.53 15.14
CA LYS A 121 -13.04 5.08 14.98
C LYS A 121 -14.39 4.36 14.90
N SER A 122 -15.52 5.08 14.82
CA SER A 122 -16.85 4.44 14.91
C SER A 122 -17.14 3.54 13.71
N TYR A 123 -16.59 3.88 12.54
CA TYR A 123 -16.80 3.12 11.31
C TYR A 123 -15.60 2.27 10.88
N PHE A 124 -14.37 2.77 11.01
CA PHE A 124 -13.16 2.13 10.48
C PHE A 124 -12.32 1.45 11.56
N ASN A 125 -11.79 0.28 11.24
CA ASN A 125 -10.65 -0.30 11.95
C ASN A 125 -9.35 0.26 11.35
N ILE A 126 -8.88 1.38 11.91
CA ILE A 126 -7.73 2.11 11.37
C ILE A 126 -6.43 1.50 11.89
N LYS A 127 -5.59 1.03 10.97
CA LYS A 127 -4.22 0.62 11.22
C LYS A 127 -3.29 1.74 10.75
N THR A 128 -2.51 2.30 11.67
CA THR A 128 -1.58 3.40 11.35
C THR A 128 -0.17 2.87 11.21
N ASP A 129 0.51 3.24 10.12
CA ASP A 129 1.96 3.06 9.97
C ASP A 129 2.66 4.41 10.14
N SER A 130 3.70 4.42 10.98
CA SER A 130 4.47 5.63 11.26
C SER A 130 5.41 6.00 10.12
N SER A 131 5.79 5.07 9.24
CA SER A 131 6.72 5.36 8.15
C SER A 131 6.17 6.38 7.17
N GLY A 132 6.96 7.40 6.83
CA GLY A 132 6.67 8.32 5.73
C GLY A 132 7.06 7.77 4.34
N SER A 133 7.73 6.62 4.30
CA SER A 133 8.09 5.92 3.06
C SER A 133 7.31 4.60 2.94
N GLY A 134 6.81 4.33 1.74
CA GLY A 134 6.09 3.12 1.37
C GLY A 134 6.08 2.91 -0.15
N PRO A 135 5.46 1.83 -0.63
CA PRO A 135 5.43 1.48 -2.06
C PRO A 135 4.34 2.28 -2.78
N SER A 136 4.35 3.62 -2.66
CA SER A 136 3.42 4.49 -3.39
C SER A 136 3.92 5.95 -3.41
N ASP A 137 3.24 6.81 -4.16
CA ASP A 137 3.67 8.17 -4.55
C ASP A 137 3.99 9.13 -3.39
N HIS A 138 3.37 8.92 -2.21
CA HIS A 138 3.61 9.76 -1.02
C HIS A 138 5.09 9.79 -0.62
N THR A 139 5.84 8.71 -0.87
CA THR A 139 7.28 8.62 -0.60
C THR A 139 8.07 9.76 -1.27
N SER A 140 7.67 10.18 -2.47
CA SER A 140 8.34 11.25 -3.21
C SER A 140 8.22 12.61 -2.49
N PHE A 141 7.11 12.84 -1.80
CA PHE A 141 6.86 14.08 -1.04
C PHE A 141 7.47 14.03 0.36
N TYR A 142 7.40 12.88 1.03
CA TYR A 142 8.06 12.68 2.32
C TYR A 142 9.57 12.98 2.23
N ARG A 143 10.24 12.56 1.14
CA ARG A 143 11.65 12.86 0.86
C ARG A 143 11.94 14.34 0.58
N LYS A 144 10.92 15.19 0.56
CA LYS A 144 11.01 16.66 0.48
C LYS A 144 10.58 17.34 1.79
N ASP A 145 10.62 16.59 2.89
CA ASP A 145 10.24 17.04 4.23
C ASP A 145 8.78 17.56 4.31
N VAL A 146 7.89 16.97 3.51
CA VAL A 146 6.46 17.24 3.52
C VAL A 146 5.75 16.16 4.34
N PRO A 147 4.88 16.52 5.32
CA PRO A 147 4.03 15.54 5.99
C PRO A 147 3.14 14.81 5.00
N VAL A 148 3.00 13.49 5.15
CA VAL A 148 2.20 12.67 4.24
C VAL A 148 1.21 11.80 4.97
N LEU A 149 0.09 11.49 4.30
CA LEU A 149 -0.81 10.41 4.67
C LEU A 149 -1.05 9.51 3.46
N PHE A 150 -1.03 8.21 3.67
CA PHE A 150 -1.24 7.20 2.63
C PHE A 150 -2.45 6.34 2.99
N PHE A 151 -3.53 6.43 2.22
CA PHE A 151 -4.75 5.64 2.41
C PHE A 151 -4.74 4.40 1.51
N PHE A 152 -4.92 3.23 2.13
CA PHE A 152 -4.86 1.93 1.48
C PHE A 152 -5.85 0.95 2.13
N THR A 153 -6.59 0.17 1.34
CA THR A 153 -7.55 -0.83 1.88
C THR A 153 -6.99 -2.25 2.02
N GLY A 154 -5.72 -2.46 1.67
CA GLY A 154 -5.07 -3.77 1.70
C GLY A 154 -5.00 -4.40 0.32
N THR A 155 -4.14 -5.40 0.17
CA THR A 155 -4.08 -6.21 -1.05
C THR A 155 -5.24 -7.20 -1.12
N HIS A 156 -5.56 -7.66 -2.32
CA HIS A 156 -6.57 -8.71 -2.55
C HIS A 156 -6.10 -9.69 -3.63
N SER A 157 -6.86 -10.77 -3.84
CA SER A 157 -6.52 -11.85 -4.78
C SER A 157 -6.32 -11.41 -6.23
N ASP A 158 -6.81 -10.23 -6.59
CA ASP A 158 -6.79 -9.67 -7.94
C ASP A 158 -5.74 -8.57 -8.12
N TYR A 159 -5.01 -8.21 -7.07
CA TYR A 159 -3.91 -7.25 -7.13
C TYR A 159 -2.90 -7.64 -8.21
N HIS A 160 -2.51 -6.68 -9.06
CA HIS A 160 -1.65 -6.88 -10.23
C HIS A 160 -2.12 -8.01 -11.16
N LYS A 161 -3.43 -8.20 -11.32
CA LYS A 161 -4.01 -9.19 -12.24
C LYS A 161 -5.13 -8.58 -13.09
N PRO A 162 -5.45 -9.20 -14.25
CA PRO A 162 -6.56 -8.78 -15.11
C PRO A 162 -7.90 -8.72 -14.41
N GLY A 163 -8.10 -9.53 -13.36
CA GLY A 163 -9.34 -9.56 -12.60
C GLY A 163 -9.56 -8.35 -11.68
N ASP A 164 -8.64 -7.39 -11.57
CA ASP A 164 -8.89 -6.14 -10.84
C ASP A 164 -9.81 -5.22 -11.66
N ASP A 165 -11.11 -5.51 -11.56
CA ASP A 165 -12.17 -4.96 -12.40
C ASP A 165 -13.28 -4.27 -11.59
N LYS A 166 -13.98 -3.36 -12.27
CA LYS A 166 -14.96 -2.42 -11.67
C LYS A 166 -16.09 -3.10 -10.89
N GLU A 167 -16.44 -4.34 -11.22
CA GLU A 167 -17.49 -5.14 -10.57
C GLU A 167 -17.09 -5.52 -9.13
N LYS A 168 -15.80 -5.49 -8.81
CA LYS A 168 -15.25 -5.86 -7.50
C LYS A 168 -15.12 -4.67 -6.55
N ILE A 169 -15.40 -3.46 -7.03
CA ILE A 169 -15.23 -2.23 -6.26
C ILE A 169 -16.39 -2.03 -5.27
N ASN A 170 -16.04 -1.79 -4.01
CA ASN A 170 -16.96 -1.36 -2.97
C ASN A 170 -17.12 0.17 -3.00
N TYR A 171 -17.98 0.67 -3.91
CA TYR A 171 -18.24 2.10 -4.05
C TYR A 171 -18.77 2.76 -2.77
N LYS A 172 -19.54 2.03 -1.94
CA LYS A 172 -20.02 2.55 -0.66
C LYS A 172 -18.84 2.76 0.30
N GLY A 173 -17.94 1.79 0.39
CA GLY A 173 -16.71 1.89 1.17
C GLY A 173 -15.80 3.03 0.73
N MET A 174 -15.62 3.22 -0.59
CA MET A 174 -14.90 4.37 -1.13
C MET A 174 -15.49 5.69 -0.66
N MET A 175 -16.81 5.84 -0.70
CA MET A 175 -17.47 7.07 -0.24
C MET A 175 -17.28 7.32 1.26
N GLN A 176 -17.19 6.28 2.08
CA GLN A 176 -16.84 6.41 3.49
C GLN A 176 -15.40 6.90 3.68
N ILE A 177 -14.45 6.36 2.91
CA ILE A 177 -13.04 6.79 2.95
C ILE A 177 -12.92 8.25 2.50
N ILE A 178 -13.59 8.61 1.40
CA ILE A 178 -13.65 10.00 0.92
C ILE A 178 -14.24 10.92 1.99
N SER A 179 -15.30 10.49 2.69
CA SER A 179 -15.90 11.27 3.78
C SER A 179 -14.95 11.47 4.96
N TYR A 180 -14.18 10.44 5.29
CA TYR A 180 -13.12 10.53 6.30
C TYR A 180 -12.01 11.51 5.90
N ILE A 181 -11.55 11.47 4.64
CA ILE A 181 -10.59 12.43 4.11
C ILE A 181 -11.16 13.85 4.14
N LYS A 182 -12.43 14.05 3.76
CA LYS A 182 -13.11 15.36 3.86
C LYS A 182 -13.09 15.92 5.29
N ASN A 183 -13.24 15.06 6.30
CA ASN A 183 -13.12 15.46 7.71
C ASN A 183 -11.69 15.91 8.05
N ILE A 184 -10.66 15.17 7.62
CA ILE A 184 -9.25 15.58 7.78
C ILE A 184 -8.99 16.95 7.14
N LEU A 185 -9.46 17.16 5.91
CA LEU A 185 -9.30 18.44 5.21
C LEU A 185 -10.01 19.58 5.94
N THR A 186 -11.20 19.31 6.50
CA THR A 186 -11.96 20.30 7.29
C THR A 186 -11.23 20.65 8.59
N LEU A 187 -10.75 19.66 9.34
CA LEU A 187 -10.02 19.87 10.59
C LEU A 187 -8.70 20.62 10.36
N THR A 188 -7.95 20.23 9.33
CA THR A 188 -6.66 20.87 9.01
C THR A 188 -6.81 22.27 8.42
N ASN A 189 -7.93 22.60 7.78
CA ASN A 189 -8.21 23.97 7.32
C ASN A 189 -8.29 24.97 8.48
N GLU A 190 -8.64 24.54 9.70
CA GLU A 190 -8.68 25.40 10.88
C GLU A 190 -7.32 25.51 11.58
N MET A 191 -6.34 24.69 11.19
CA MET A 191 -5.01 24.63 11.80
C MET A 191 -4.01 25.46 10.99
N ASP A 192 -2.94 25.90 11.62
CA ASP A 192 -1.77 26.43 10.91
C ASP A 192 -1.00 25.31 10.22
N LYS A 193 0.04 25.68 9.46
CA LYS A 193 0.86 24.70 8.73
C LYS A 193 1.37 23.63 9.70
N LEU A 194 1.19 22.36 9.34
CA LEU A 194 1.59 21.23 10.14
C LEU A 194 3.12 21.11 10.20
N ALA A 195 3.62 20.74 11.37
CA ALA A 195 5.03 20.42 11.54
C ALA A 195 5.35 19.09 10.85
N PHE A 196 6.50 19.04 10.19
CA PHE A 196 7.07 17.79 9.68
C PHE A 196 7.89 17.08 10.76
N THR A 197 7.86 15.76 10.77
CA THR A 197 8.71 14.92 11.60
C THR A 197 9.32 13.84 10.72
N LYS A 198 10.66 13.80 10.69
CA LYS A 198 11.37 12.74 9.98
C LYS A 198 11.19 11.43 10.74
N THR A 199 10.84 10.39 10.00
CA THR A 199 10.57 9.04 10.53
C THR A 199 11.77 8.14 10.19
N ARG A 200 11.86 6.97 10.84
CA ARG A 200 12.82 5.96 10.40
C ARG A 200 12.41 5.49 8.99
N GLU A 201 13.28 5.69 8.01
CA GLU A 201 13.10 5.08 6.69
C GLU A 201 13.46 3.59 6.80
N VAL A 202 12.52 2.73 6.48
CA VAL A 202 12.85 1.36 6.11
C VAL A 202 13.40 1.46 4.69
N SER A 203 14.70 1.17 4.53
CA SER A 203 15.33 1.15 3.21
C SER A 203 14.68 0.04 2.37
N MET A 204 13.65 0.40 1.59
CA MET A 204 13.26 -0.39 0.43
C MET A 204 14.31 -0.18 -0.65
N THR A 205 15.50 -0.75 -0.45
CA THR A 205 16.37 -1.08 -1.56
C THR A 205 15.51 -1.89 -2.53
N ARG A 206 15.41 -1.43 -3.78
CA ARG A 206 14.96 -2.24 -4.93
C ARG A 206 15.90 -3.43 -5.00
N THR A 207 15.65 -4.42 -4.16
CA THR A 207 16.42 -5.63 -4.13
C THR A 207 15.73 -6.50 -5.14
N SER A 208 16.34 -6.64 -6.32
CA SER A 208 15.94 -7.70 -7.24
C SER A 208 16.14 -9.01 -6.49
N PHE A 209 15.07 -9.61 -5.98
CA PHE A 209 15.19 -10.86 -5.26
C PHE A 209 15.65 -11.94 -6.24
N LYS A 210 16.71 -12.68 -5.88
CA LYS A 210 17.17 -13.84 -6.65
C LYS A 210 16.09 -14.91 -6.75
N VAL A 211 15.19 -14.96 -5.78
CA VAL A 211 14.13 -15.97 -5.63
C VAL A 211 12.83 -15.35 -5.15
N THR A 212 11.70 -16.01 -5.43
CA THR A 212 10.37 -15.60 -4.95
C THR A 212 9.59 -16.81 -4.46
N MET A 213 8.82 -16.67 -3.39
CA MET A 213 7.93 -17.75 -2.92
C MET A 213 6.57 -17.76 -3.63
N GLY A 214 6.13 -16.63 -4.20
CA GLY A 214 4.77 -16.47 -4.73
C GLY A 214 3.72 -16.32 -3.64
N LEU A 215 4.02 -15.56 -2.58
CA LEU A 215 3.11 -15.25 -1.49
C LEU A 215 2.53 -13.85 -1.68
N MET A 216 1.23 -13.72 -1.45
CA MET A 216 0.55 -12.44 -1.24
C MET A 216 0.43 -12.25 0.27
N LEU A 217 1.00 -11.17 0.79
CA LEU A 217 1.10 -10.90 2.23
C LEU A 217 0.03 -9.92 2.68
N ASP A 218 -0.54 -10.14 3.86
CA ASP A 218 -1.30 -9.09 4.55
C ASP A 218 -0.32 -8.12 5.22
N TYR A 219 -0.01 -7.03 4.53
CA TYR A 219 0.82 -5.93 5.05
C TYR A 219 0.20 -5.23 6.27
N THR A 220 -1.05 -5.54 6.60
CA THR A 220 -1.76 -4.96 7.73
C THR A 220 -1.68 -5.84 8.98
N PHE A 221 -1.06 -7.02 8.91
CA PHE A 221 -0.87 -7.92 10.05
C PHE A 221 0.18 -7.37 11.04
N THR A 222 -0.14 -7.40 12.34
CA THR A 222 0.71 -6.83 13.40
C THR A 222 1.26 -7.88 14.39
N GLY A 223 1.00 -9.16 14.14
CA GLY A 223 1.56 -10.24 14.95
C GLY A 223 2.98 -10.63 14.52
N PRO A 224 3.65 -11.53 15.27
CA PRO A 224 4.97 -12.02 14.91
C PRO A 224 4.90 -12.87 13.63
N GLY A 225 5.70 -12.50 12.62
CA GLY A 225 5.77 -13.19 11.34
C GLY A 225 5.07 -12.42 10.22
N ILE A 226 4.79 -13.13 9.12
CA ILE A 226 4.02 -12.59 8.00
C ILE A 226 2.77 -13.42 7.79
N TYR A 227 1.62 -12.76 7.63
CA TYR A 227 0.36 -13.43 7.36
C TYR A 227 0.16 -13.60 5.85
N VAL A 228 -0.17 -14.82 5.44
CA VAL A 228 -0.40 -15.18 4.04
C VAL A 228 -1.84 -14.87 3.66
N GLU A 229 -2.05 -13.80 2.90
CA GLU A 229 -3.37 -13.43 2.36
C GLU A 229 -3.72 -14.24 1.10
N GLY A 230 -2.70 -14.76 0.41
CA GLY A 230 -2.88 -15.68 -0.70
C GLY A 230 -1.58 -16.28 -1.21
N VAL A 231 -1.72 -17.29 -2.07
CA VAL A 231 -0.60 -18.01 -2.67
C VAL A 231 -0.81 -18.09 -4.18
N SER A 232 0.22 -17.75 -4.94
CA SER A 232 0.20 -17.79 -6.41
C SER A 232 0.39 -19.21 -6.93
N SER A 233 -0.41 -19.60 -7.92
CA SER A 233 -0.34 -20.94 -8.47
C SER A 233 0.98 -21.23 -9.21
N GLY A 234 1.46 -22.47 -9.12
CA GLY A 234 2.70 -22.95 -9.71
C GLY A 234 3.98 -22.45 -9.04
N ARG A 235 3.87 -21.61 -8.00
CA ARG A 235 5.02 -21.00 -7.30
C ARG A 235 5.53 -21.85 -6.13
N PRO A 236 6.76 -21.62 -5.64
CA PRO A 236 7.37 -22.43 -4.58
C PRO A 236 6.51 -22.61 -3.32
N ALA A 237 5.81 -21.57 -2.87
CA ALA A 237 4.94 -21.66 -1.70
C ALA A 237 3.75 -22.61 -1.88
N GLU A 238 3.09 -22.58 -3.05
CA GLU A 238 1.98 -23.50 -3.35
C GLU A 238 2.50 -24.95 -3.38
N LYS A 239 3.63 -25.17 -4.07
CA LYS A 239 4.27 -26.50 -4.15
C LYS A 239 4.71 -27.03 -2.80
N ALA A 240 5.11 -26.15 -1.89
CA ALA A 240 5.45 -26.49 -0.50
C ALA A 240 4.21 -26.77 0.37
N GLY A 241 3.01 -26.43 -0.10
CA GLY A 241 1.76 -26.61 0.65
C GLY A 241 1.41 -25.48 1.61
N VAL A 242 1.95 -24.28 1.39
CA VAL A 242 1.54 -23.06 2.11
C VAL A 242 0.14 -22.66 1.67
N LEU A 243 -0.70 -22.23 2.61
CA LEU A 243 -2.10 -21.87 2.37
C LEU A 243 -2.40 -20.45 2.85
N LYS A 244 -3.49 -19.87 2.33
CA LYS A 244 -4.08 -18.65 2.89
C LYS A 244 -4.40 -18.86 4.37
N GLY A 245 -4.06 -17.87 5.20
CA GLY A 245 -4.24 -17.91 6.66
C GLY A 245 -3.04 -18.45 7.44
N ASP A 246 -2.00 -18.94 6.75
CA ASP A 246 -0.74 -19.32 7.40
C ASP A 246 0.02 -18.07 7.89
N ILE A 247 0.70 -18.18 9.03
CA ILE A 247 1.64 -17.17 9.52
C ILE A 247 3.06 -17.73 9.44
N ILE A 248 3.88 -17.19 8.55
CA ILE A 248 5.26 -17.66 8.38
C ILE A 248 6.14 -16.99 9.41
N THR A 249 6.91 -17.80 10.13
CA THR A 249 7.74 -17.38 11.27
C THR A 249 9.23 -17.67 11.07
N GLN A 250 9.59 -18.51 10.10
CA GLN A 250 10.98 -18.81 9.77
C GLN A 250 11.14 -19.27 8.32
N LEU A 251 12.28 -18.91 7.70
CA LEU A 251 12.70 -19.37 6.38
C LEU A 251 14.18 -19.79 6.43
N GLY A 252 14.42 -21.10 6.34
CA GLY A 252 15.74 -21.70 6.60
C GLY A 252 16.20 -21.41 8.03
N GLU A 253 17.36 -20.78 8.17
CA GLU A 253 17.90 -20.31 9.46
C GLU A 253 17.41 -18.91 9.84
N TYR A 254 16.71 -18.20 8.94
CA TYR A 254 16.32 -16.81 9.13
C TYR A 254 14.95 -16.71 9.80
N LYS A 255 14.90 -16.07 10.96
CA LYS A 255 13.64 -15.78 11.66
C LYS A 255 12.87 -14.70 10.94
N ILE A 256 11.58 -14.92 10.73
CA ILE A 256 10.68 -13.95 10.11
C ILE A 256 9.84 -13.31 11.20
N THR A 257 10.14 -12.05 11.51
CA THR A 257 9.39 -11.25 12.50
C THR A 257 8.34 -10.37 11.86
N ASP A 258 8.57 -9.98 10.60
CA ASP A 258 7.79 -9.04 9.82
C ASP A 258 8.13 -9.21 8.33
N VAL A 259 7.50 -8.39 7.48
CA VAL A 259 7.72 -8.40 6.03
C VAL A 259 9.16 -8.02 5.67
N GLU A 260 9.81 -7.15 6.43
CA GLU A 260 11.19 -6.74 6.14
C GLU A 260 12.15 -7.92 6.34
N ALA A 261 12.05 -8.62 7.47
CA ALA A 261 12.83 -9.81 7.78
C ALA A 261 12.64 -10.90 6.72
N TYR A 262 11.41 -11.07 6.23
CA TYR A 262 11.12 -11.98 5.12
C TYR A 262 11.83 -11.60 3.83
N MET A 263 11.76 -10.32 3.43
CA MET A 263 12.43 -9.85 2.22
C MET A 263 13.96 -9.97 2.33
N GLN A 264 14.53 -9.66 3.49
CA GLN A 264 15.97 -9.86 3.73
C GLN A 264 16.37 -11.34 3.65
N ALA A 265 15.55 -12.24 4.18
CA ALA A 265 15.78 -13.67 4.12
C ALA A 265 15.78 -14.19 2.68
N LEU A 266 14.85 -13.76 1.82
CA LEU A 266 14.80 -14.18 0.40
C LEU A 266 16.11 -13.88 -0.35
N ASN A 267 16.80 -12.79 -0.02
CA ASN A 267 18.07 -12.44 -0.67
C ASN A 267 19.23 -13.38 -0.32
N LYS A 268 19.06 -14.25 0.67
CA LYS A 268 20.05 -15.25 1.10
C LYS A 268 19.97 -16.55 0.32
N PHE A 269 18.93 -16.71 -0.51
CA PHE A 269 18.68 -17.94 -1.25
C PHE A 269 18.89 -17.78 -2.76
N GLU A 270 19.22 -18.89 -3.41
CA GLU A 270 19.39 -18.98 -4.86
C GLU A 270 18.31 -19.87 -5.50
N LYS A 271 18.08 -19.66 -6.80
CA LYS A 271 17.09 -20.44 -7.55
C LYS A 271 17.49 -21.92 -7.55
N GLY A 272 16.55 -22.80 -7.21
CA GLY A 272 16.76 -24.23 -7.05
C GLY A 272 17.30 -24.64 -5.67
N GLN A 273 17.60 -23.69 -4.78
CA GLN A 273 18.10 -24.01 -3.44
C GLN A 273 16.97 -24.59 -2.57
N PRO A 274 17.17 -25.76 -1.93
CA PRO A 274 16.22 -26.28 -0.97
C PRO A 274 16.35 -25.53 0.37
N ALA A 275 15.21 -25.29 1.01
CA ALA A 275 15.11 -24.72 2.35
C ALA A 275 13.92 -25.34 3.09
N LYS A 276 13.75 -24.93 4.36
CA LYS A 276 12.58 -25.25 5.17
C LYS A 276 11.84 -23.96 5.51
N ILE A 277 10.52 -24.00 5.53
CA ILE A 277 9.68 -22.92 6.01
C ILE A 277 8.95 -23.35 7.27
N THR A 278 9.04 -22.56 8.34
CA THR A 278 8.25 -22.75 9.55
C THR A 278 7.08 -21.79 9.53
N LEU A 279 5.87 -22.32 9.70
CA LEU A 279 4.63 -21.54 9.70
C LEU A 279 3.66 -22.02 10.77
N LYS A 280 2.75 -21.14 11.17
CA LYS A 280 1.59 -21.47 12.00
C LYS A 280 0.35 -21.57 11.14
N ARG A 281 -0.40 -22.66 11.30
CA ARG A 281 -1.70 -22.89 10.69
C ARG A 281 -2.73 -23.12 11.80
N GLY A 282 -3.48 -22.08 12.13
CA GLY A 282 -4.22 -22.05 13.39
C GLY A 282 -3.26 -22.18 14.58
N ASP A 283 -3.52 -23.14 15.47
CA ASP A 283 -2.69 -23.39 16.66
C ASP A 283 -1.50 -24.32 16.41
N LYS A 284 -1.36 -24.89 15.21
CA LYS A 284 -0.31 -25.86 14.88
C LYS A 284 0.87 -25.18 14.21
N GLU A 285 2.07 -25.51 14.67
CA GLU A 285 3.31 -25.19 13.97
C GLU A 285 3.66 -26.30 12.97
N LEU A 286 3.99 -25.91 11.75
CA LEU A 286 4.33 -26.80 10.64
C LEU A 286 5.68 -26.40 10.06
N ILE A 287 6.47 -27.39 9.65
CA ILE A 287 7.73 -27.20 8.93
C ILE A 287 7.58 -27.87 7.57
N LEU A 288 7.63 -27.09 6.49
CA LEU A 288 7.45 -27.57 5.13
C LEU A 288 8.77 -27.44 4.35
N PRO A 289 9.16 -28.43 3.52
CA PRO A 289 10.25 -28.27 2.59
C PRO A 289 9.84 -27.34 1.44
N VAL A 290 10.75 -26.46 1.02
CA VAL A 290 10.54 -25.58 -0.14
C VAL A 290 11.78 -25.58 -1.02
N VAL A 291 11.58 -25.44 -2.33
CA VAL A 291 12.66 -25.26 -3.31
C VAL A 291 12.35 -23.99 -4.08
N PHE A 292 13.28 -23.04 -4.06
CA PHE A 292 13.10 -21.71 -4.66
C PHE A 292 13.16 -21.68 -6.19
#